data_AF-A0ABD7L799-F1
#
_entry.id   AF-A0ABD7L799-F1
#
_cell.length_a   1.000
_cell.length_b   1.000
_cell.length_c   1.000
_cell.angle_alpha   90.00
_cell.angle_beta   90.00
_cell.angle_gamma   90.00
#
_symmetry.space_group_name_H-M   'P 1'
#
loop_
_entity.id
_entity.type
_entity.pdbx_description
1 polymer ?
#
loop_
_entity_poly.entity_id
_entity_poly.type
_entity_poly.pdbx_seq_one_letter_code
_entity_poly.pdbx_strand_id
1 'polypeptide(L)'
;MTIPLKPLIRRGVALALIAALGYAGYQLSRLAPIATGYAAKALCSGVFVSGRPAASVIDVDIMAGVHPLLKLVRPSIDAEHHRAHATFAGFAARDAEFRPGLGCTLALGPAATALPAALPAALPPLPAAPAATAVPASLAIASASASASSAATAPNGVDMRKLHAALDRAFDEPDPARPRRTRAVVVMWRGHVIAERYAPGFTGDTPLPGWSMTKTVTAVLIGMLVGQHRLSPDTAALLPEWRGAGDPRAAITLDELLRMTSGLQFNEDYDDPLSDVAVMLFTQRDTARFASNKPLAAPPGTRWDYSSGTSEIVARVMRVALGGSTDDYLSFPRRALFAPLGMRSAVFEPDASGTLAAASFMYASARDWARFGQFLLQDGVWNGQRLLPEGWVRYLARATPQSSRAAFGAHLWVKVPEPFDDRDPHAPALPAGAFHAVGHEGQFVSVVPSRDLVVVRLGLSRPESAWNHEAFLARVLDAIPASGT
;
A
#
# COMPACT_ATOMS: atom_id res chain seq x y z
N MET A 1 52.83 -7.29 45.76
CA MET A 1 52.69 -6.35 44.63
C MET A 1 51.22 -5.94 44.54
N THR A 2 50.85 -4.80 45.13
CA THR A 2 49.45 -4.32 45.14
C THR A 2 49.21 -3.54 43.85
N ILE A 3 48.49 -4.14 42.91
CA ILE A 3 48.10 -3.46 41.69
C ILE A 3 47.13 -2.33 42.08
N PRO A 4 47.40 -1.05 41.73
CA PRO A 4 46.52 0.05 42.10
C PRO A 4 45.20 -0.07 41.34
N LEU A 5 44.12 -0.37 42.06
CA LEU A 5 42.80 -0.68 41.50
C LEU A 5 42.15 0.53 40.78
N LYS A 6 42.39 1.76 41.26
CA LYS A 6 41.81 3.00 40.71
C LYS A 6 42.15 3.29 39.24
N PRO A 7 43.43 3.26 38.78
CA PRO A 7 43.76 3.47 37.37
C PRO A 7 43.23 2.35 36.44
N LEU A 8 43.12 1.12 36.94
CA LEU A 8 42.49 0.02 36.20
C LEU A 8 40.98 0.23 36.02
N ILE A 9 40.27 0.64 37.08
CA ILE A 9 38.85 0.99 36.99
C ILE A 9 38.64 2.14 35.99
N ARG A 10 39.45 3.21 36.06
CA ARG A 10 39.35 4.34 35.11
C ARG A 10 39.57 3.91 33.65
N ARG A 11 40.55 3.05 33.39
CA ARG A 11 40.80 2.49 32.05
C ARG A 11 39.64 1.60 31.59
N GLY A 12 39.10 0.76 32.48
CA GLY A 12 37.93 -0.08 32.20
C GLY A 12 36.69 0.74 31.84
N VAL A 13 36.40 1.80 32.62
CA VAL A 13 35.29 2.72 32.33
C VAL A 13 35.50 3.46 31.01
N ALA A 14 36.72 3.93 30.72
CA ALA A 14 37.02 4.59 29.45
C ALA A 14 36.82 3.65 28.25
N LEU A 15 37.30 2.39 28.34
CA LEU A 15 37.10 1.39 27.29
C LEU A 15 35.60 1.06 27.10
N ALA A 16 34.84 0.91 28.19
CA ALA A 16 33.41 0.68 28.12
C ALA A 16 32.66 1.85 27.45
N LEU A 17 33.04 3.09 27.76
CA LEU A 17 32.47 4.29 27.11
C LEU A 17 32.81 4.35 25.62
N ILE A 18 34.05 4.05 25.22
CA ILE A 18 34.45 3.99 23.81
C ILE A 18 33.65 2.90 23.08
N ALA A 19 33.52 1.72 23.66
CA ALA A 19 32.74 0.62 23.07
C ALA A 19 31.25 1.00 22.94
N ALA A 20 30.67 1.63 23.96
CA ALA A 20 29.29 2.10 23.93
C ALA A 20 29.06 3.18 22.86
N LEU A 21 29.98 4.15 22.74
CA LEU A 21 29.93 5.19 21.70
C LEU A 21 30.11 4.58 20.31
N GLY A 22 31.03 3.63 20.14
CA GLY A 22 31.24 2.91 18.88
C GLY A 22 30.00 2.11 18.48
N TYR A 23 29.36 1.41 19.42
CA TYR A 23 28.12 0.68 19.18
C TYR A 23 26.95 1.61 18.84
N ALA A 24 26.81 2.72 19.57
CA ALA A 24 25.80 3.74 19.26
C ALA A 24 26.00 4.34 17.86
N GLY A 25 27.25 4.67 17.50
CA GLY A 25 27.59 5.15 16.16
C GLY A 25 27.31 4.12 15.07
N TYR A 26 27.61 2.84 15.32
CA TYR A 26 27.27 1.74 14.43
C TYR A 26 25.76 1.63 14.21
N GLN A 27 24.96 1.62 15.28
CA GLN A 27 23.50 1.58 15.16
C GLN A 27 22.96 2.79 14.41
N LEU A 28 23.47 3.99 14.72
CA LEU A 28 23.05 5.22 14.08
C LEU A 28 23.35 5.23 12.57
N SER A 29 24.51 4.68 12.17
CA SER A 29 24.87 4.56 10.75
C SER A 29 23.92 3.65 9.95
N ARG A 30 23.22 2.73 10.62
CA ARG A 30 22.21 1.85 10.01
C ARG A 30 20.81 2.48 10.02
N LEU A 31 20.45 3.16 11.10
CA LEU A 31 19.12 3.76 11.28
C LEU A 31 18.93 5.06 10.49
N ALA A 32 19.97 5.91 10.42
CA ALA A 32 19.85 7.22 9.79
C ALA A 32 19.49 7.15 8.29
N PRO A 33 20.03 6.21 7.47
CA PRO A 33 19.58 6.02 6.10
C PRO A 33 18.10 5.63 5.95
N ILE A 34 17.56 4.82 6.87
CA ILE A 34 16.14 4.43 6.86
C ILE A 34 15.28 5.64 7.16
N ALA A 35 15.61 6.38 8.23
CA ALA A 35 14.89 7.57 8.65
C ALA A 35 14.87 8.67 7.57
N THR A 36 16.01 8.95 6.95
CA THR A 36 16.12 9.93 5.86
C THR A 36 15.45 9.43 4.58
N GLY A 37 15.56 8.15 4.25
CA GLY A 37 14.87 7.54 3.11
C GLY A 37 13.35 7.63 3.24
N TYR A 38 12.81 7.28 4.41
CA TYR A 38 11.39 7.43 4.73
C TYR A 38 10.95 8.90 4.58
N ALA A 39 11.65 9.84 5.21
CA ALA A 39 11.25 11.24 5.19
C ALA A 39 11.32 11.86 3.79
N ALA A 40 12.39 11.60 3.02
CA ALA A 40 12.51 12.10 1.65
C ALA A 40 11.42 11.50 0.75
N LYS A 41 11.17 10.19 0.84
CA LYS A 41 10.17 9.49 0.05
C LYS A 41 8.75 9.97 0.36
N ALA A 42 8.38 10.03 1.65
CA ALA A 42 7.07 10.48 2.10
C ALA A 42 6.82 11.95 1.74
N LEU A 43 7.83 12.81 1.91
CA LEU A 43 7.73 14.23 1.55
C LEU A 43 7.54 14.43 0.04
N CYS A 44 8.35 13.74 -0.78
CA CYS A 44 8.23 13.81 -2.23
C CYS A 44 6.83 13.41 -2.71
N SER A 45 6.35 12.22 -2.34
CA SER A 45 5.04 11.74 -2.80
C SER A 45 3.90 12.56 -2.20
N GLY A 46 4.02 13.02 -0.95
CA GLY A 46 3.03 13.90 -0.33
C GLY A 46 2.88 15.22 -1.08
N VAL A 47 3.98 15.82 -1.52
CA VAL A 47 3.97 17.13 -2.20
C VAL A 47 3.66 16.98 -3.69
N PHE A 48 4.43 16.19 -4.43
CA PHE A 48 4.36 16.16 -5.89
C PHE A 48 3.31 15.20 -6.44
N VAL A 49 3.03 14.09 -5.75
CA VAL A 49 1.94 13.17 -6.16
C VAL A 49 0.62 13.60 -5.56
N SER A 50 0.60 13.90 -4.26
CA SER A 50 -0.64 14.21 -3.53
C SER A 50 -1.03 15.70 -3.58
N GLY A 51 -0.16 16.57 -4.09
CA GLY A 51 -0.43 18.01 -4.19
C GLY A 51 -0.54 18.72 -2.84
N ARG A 52 0.01 18.14 -1.77
CA ARG A 52 -0.16 18.68 -0.41
C ARG A 52 0.94 19.71 -0.08
N PRO A 53 0.65 20.70 0.79
CA PRO A 53 1.67 21.60 1.30
C PRO A 53 2.78 20.83 2.04
N ALA A 54 4.04 21.15 1.77
CA ALA A 54 5.19 20.49 2.39
C ALA A 54 5.14 20.50 3.92
N ALA A 55 4.78 21.65 4.53
CA ALA A 55 4.62 21.76 5.98
C ALA A 55 3.58 20.76 6.53
N SER A 56 2.44 20.59 5.86
CA SER A 56 1.42 19.62 6.26
C SER A 56 1.96 18.18 6.22
N VAL A 57 2.73 17.83 5.19
CA VAL A 57 3.31 16.48 5.07
C VAL A 57 4.37 16.25 6.16
N ILE A 58 5.25 17.23 6.39
CA ILE A 58 6.27 17.15 7.44
C ILE A 58 5.63 16.98 8.81
N ASP A 59 4.70 17.87 9.17
CA ASP A 59 4.15 17.92 10.52
C ASP A 59 3.23 16.74 10.79
N VAL A 60 2.37 16.36 9.84
CA VAL A 60 1.31 15.38 10.06
C VAL A 60 1.75 13.96 9.71
N ASP A 61 2.46 13.76 8.61
CA ASP A 61 2.76 12.43 8.07
C ASP A 61 4.11 11.92 8.55
N ILE A 62 5.11 12.80 8.64
CA ILE A 62 6.49 12.42 8.97
C ILE A 62 6.76 12.57 10.46
N MET A 63 6.40 13.70 11.08
CA MET A 63 6.83 14.05 12.44
C MET A 63 5.80 13.75 13.53
N ALA A 64 4.51 13.65 13.20
CA ALA A 64 3.49 13.41 14.22
C ALA A 64 3.39 11.93 14.62
N GLY A 65 3.44 11.68 15.94
CA GLY A 65 3.21 10.35 16.52
C GLY A 65 4.33 9.35 16.25
N VAL A 66 5.52 9.82 15.87
CA VAL A 66 6.67 8.97 15.55
C VAL A 66 7.80 9.09 16.57
N HIS A 67 8.73 8.13 16.54
CA HIS A 67 9.84 8.02 17.48
C HIS A 67 10.67 9.34 17.59
N PRO A 68 11.09 9.77 18.80
CA PRO A 68 11.81 11.03 19.01
C PRO A 68 13.06 11.24 18.13
N LEU A 69 13.70 10.16 17.68
CA LEU A 69 14.86 10.21 16.78
C LEU A 69 14.54 10.84 15.42
N LEU A 70 13.29 10.81 14.94
CA LEU A 70 12.91 11.47 13.68
C LEU A 70 12.95 13.00 13.79
N LYS A 71 12.94 13.58 15.00
CA LYS A 71 13.16 15.03 15.20
C LYS A 71 14.56 15.50 14.77
N LEU A 72 15.51 14.57 14.63
CA LEU A 72 16.85 14.85 14.12
C LEU A 72 16.91 14.84 12.58
N VAL A 73 15.85 14.35 11.93
CA VAL A 73 15.70 14.41 10.48
C VAL A 73 15.18 15.79 10.09
N ARG A 74 15.86 16.42 9.14
CA ARG A 74 15.45 17.69 8.55
C ARG A 74 15.09 17.46 7.09
N PRO A 75 13.80 17.27 6.77
CA PRO A 75 13.34 17.14 5.41
C PRO A 75 13.10 18.53 4.79
N SER A 76 13.37 18.67 3.49
CA SER A 76 13.16 19.89 2.70
C SER A 76 12.73 19.54 1.27
N ILE A 77 12.07 20.49 0.60
CA ILE A 77 11.67 20.39 -0.81
C ILE A 77 12.51 21.34 -1.66
N ASP A 78 12.96 20.82 -2.79
CA ASP A 78 13.43 21.57 -3.95
C ASP A 78 12.34 21.48 -5.02
N ALA A 79 11.51 22.53 -5.10
CA ALA A 79 10.39 22.57 -6.03
C ALA A 79 10.85 22.75 -7.49
N GLU A 80 11.98 23.42 -7.72
CA GLU A 80 12.51 23.70 -9.06
C GLU A 80 12.96 22.41 -9.75
N HIS A 81 13.61 21.52 -9.01
CA HIS A 81 14.09 20.24 -9.52
C HIS A 81 13.14 19.08 -9.23
N HIS A 82 11.96 19.34 -8.68
CA HIS A 82 10.99 18.33 -8.24
C HIS A 82 11.60 17.24 -7.33
N ARG A 83 12.37 17.66 -6.32
CA ARG A 83 13.08 16.77 -5.39
C ARG A 83 12.72 17.03 -3.95
N ALA A 84 12.73 15.97 -3.15
CA ALA A 84 12.73 16.05 -1.70
C ALA A 84 14.09 15.59 -1.17
N HIS A 85 14.62 16.33 -0.21
CA HIS A 85 15.86 16.01 0.49
C HIS A 85 15.56 15.75 1.96
N ALA A 86 16.26 14.81 2.58
CA ALA A 86 16.24 14.65 4.02
C ALA A 86 17.64 14.37 4.54
N THR A 87 18.04 15.11 5.58
CA THR A 87 19.31 14.90 6.27
C THR A 87 19.09 14.52 7.73
N PHE A 88 19.90 13.60 8.24
CA PHE A 88 19.97 13.28 9.66
C PHE A 88 21.23 13.92 10.23
N ALA A 89 21.06 14.99 11.02
CA ALA A 89 22.14 15.71 11.70
C ALA A 89 23.40 15.98 10.84
N GLY A 90 23.24 16.14 9.52
CA GLY A 90 24.32 16.49 8.58
C GLY A 90 25.22 15.34 8.10
N PHE A 91 25.11 14.11 8.62
CA PHE A 91 26.03 13.01 8.26
C PHE A 91 25.40 11.89 7.43
N ALA A 92 24.07 11.81 7.37
CA ALA A 92 23.35 10.93 6.45
C ALA A 92 22.32 11.74 5.68
N ALA A 93 22.22 11.48 4.37
CA ALA A 93 21.27 12.16 3.51
C ALA A 93 20.66 11.21 2.47
N ARG A 94 19.40 11.47 2.14
CA ARG A 94 18.66 10.79 1.08
C ARG A 94 17.84 11.79 0.30
N ASP A 95 17.74 11.53 -1.00
CA ASP A 95 16.87 12.28 -1.90
C ASP A 95 15.80 11.36 -2.48
N ALA A 96 14.64 11.94 -2.77
CA ALA A 96 13.63 11.36 -3.63
C ALA A 96 13.34 12.34 -4.77
N GLU A 97 13.14 11.82 -5.96
CA GLU A 97 12.92 12.60 -7.18
C GLU A 97 11.58 12.24 -7.79
N PHE A 98 10.78 13.26 -8.06
CA PHE A 98 9.51 13.11 -8.75
C PHE A 98 9.70 13.13 -10.26
N ARG A 99 9.04 12.18 -10.92
CA ARG A 99 9.01 12.04 -12.37
C ARG A 99 7.55 12.00 -12.83
N PRO A 100 7.13 12.88 -13.76
CA PRO A 100 5.74 12.92 -14.21
C PRO A 100 5.22 11.54 -14.66
N GLY A 101 4.08 11.14 -14.09
CA GLY A 101 3.45 9.83 -14.34
C GLY A 101 4.07 8.64 -13.59
N LEU A 102 5.33 8.73 -13.17
CA LEU A 102 6.00 7.69 -12.35
C LEU A 102 5.91 7.97 -10.85
N GLY A 103 5.66 9.21 -10.46
CA GLY A 103 5.70 9.63 -9.07
C GLY A 103 7.13 9.74 -8.54
N CYS A 104 7.32 9.50 -7.24
CA CYS A 104 8.57 9.69 -6.56
C CYS A 104 9.35 8.40 -6.33
N THR A 105 10.65 8.44 -6.63
CA THR A 105 11.58 7.33 -6.38
C THR A 105 12.77 7.82 -5.57
N LEU A 106 13.26 7.02 -4.63
CA LEU A 106 14.50 7.32 -3.91
C LEU A 106 15.70 7.29 -4.87
N ALA A 107 16.55 8.32 -4.81
CA ALA A 107 17.75 8.43 -5.63
C ALA A 107 18.89 7.56 -5.04
N LEU A 108 18.79 6.25 -5.21
CA LEU A 108 19.76 5.26 -4.69
C LEU A 108 20.60 4.68 -5.83
N GLY A 109 21.92 4.93 -5.82
CA GLY A 109 22.89 4.35 -6.77
C GLY A 109 23.33 5.29 -7.90
N PRO A 110 24.22 4.82 -8.81
CA PRO A 110 24.80 5.63 -9.87
C PRO A 110 23.78 5.97 -10.98
N ALA A 111 23.88 7.18 -11.53
CA ALA A 111 22.96 7.73 -12.55
C ALA A 111 22.86 6.91 -13.85
N ALA A 112 23.81 6.01 -14.14
CA ALA A 112 23.89 5.26 -15.39
C ALA A 112 22.77 4.21 -15.60
N THR A 113 21.96 3.91 -14.58
CA THR A 113 20.74 3.09 -14.71
C THR A 113 19.48 3.90 -14.39
N ALA A 114 19.48 5.17 -14.83
CA ALA A 114 18.39 6.11 -14.59
C ALA A 114 17.06 5.60 -15.15
N LEU A 115 16.02 5.76 -14.32
CA LEU A 115 14.64 5.67 -14.76
C LEU A 115 14.36 6.70 -15.86
N PRO A 116 13.39 6.44 -16.76
CA PRO A 116 13.00 7.43 -17.75
C PRO A 116 12.51 8.69 -17.03
N ALA A 117 12.80 9.87 -17.57
CA ALA A 117 12.49 11.16 -16.92
C ALA A 117 10.99 11.37 -16.65
N ALA A 118 10.13 10.70 -17.43
CA ALA A 118 8.68 10.65 -17.24
C ALA A 118 8.13 9.37 -17.86
N LEU A 119 6.89 9.00 -17.50
CA LEU A 119 6.16 8.01 -18.31
C LEU A 119 5.90 8.57 -19.72
N PRO A 120 5.89 7.72 -20.77
CA PRO A 120 5.58 8.14 -22.12
C PRO A 120 4.24 8.90 -22.20
N ALA A 121 4.22 10.02 -22.94
CA ALA A 121 3.01 10.81 -23.13
C ALA A 121 1.93 10.07 -23.95
N ALA A 122 2.34 9.09 -24.77
CA ALA A 122 1.49 8.33 -25.69
C ALA A 122 0.63 7.23 -25.01
N LEU A 123 0.44 7.29 -23.69
CA LEU A 123 -0.44 6.36 -22.98
C LEU A 123 -1.90 6.63 -23.38
N PRO A 124 -2.76 5.59 -23.41
CA PRO A 124 -4.18 5.78 -23.69
C PRO A 124 -4.70 6.94 -22.84
N PRO A 125 -5.34 7.95 -23.44
CA PRO A 125 -5.88 9.05 -22.67
C PRO A 125 -6.83 8.44 -21.65
N LEU A 126 -6.73 8.89 -20.40
CA LEU A 126 -7.77 8.59 -19.44
C LEU A 126 -9.08 9.10 -20.08
N PRO A 127 -10.15 8.29 -20.21
CA PRO A 127 -11.40 8.70 -20.87
C PRO A 127 -11.81 10.07 -20.35
N ALA A 128 -12.38 11.03 -21.08
CA ALA A 128 -12.75 12.32 -20.47
C ALA A 128 -13.56 12.12 -19.17
N ALA A 129 -13.38 12.98 -18.16
CA ALA A 129 -14.27 12.96 -17.00
C ALA A 129 -15.69 13.08 -17.57
N PRO A 130 -16.63 12.17 -17.24
CA PRO A 130 -17.95 12.25 -17.81
C PRO A 130 -18.52 13.63 -17.50
N ALA A 131 -18.93 14.36 -18.54
CA ALA A 131 -19.85 15.47 -18.35
C ALA A 131 -21.04 14.91 -17.54
N ALA A 132 -21.56 15.67 -16.58
CA ALA A 132 -22.57 15.25 -15.61
C ALA A 132 -23.86 14.64 -16.22
N THR A 133 -23.98 14.58 -17.55
CA THR A 133 -25.18 14.24 -18.31
C THR A 133 -25.03 13.06 -19.28
N ALA A 134 -23.87 12.39 -19.40
CA ALA A 134 -23.67 11.39 -20.46
C ALA A 134 -22.99 10.07 -20.03
N VAL A 135 -23.39 9.50 -18.89
CA VAL A 135 -23.08 8.09 -18.54
C VAL A 135 -24.40 7.32 -18.46
N PRO A 136 -24.49 6.07 -18.93
CA PRO A 136 -25.52 5.16 -18.44
C PRO A 136 -25.43 5.17 -16.91
N ALA A 137 -26.54 5.35 -16.21
CA ALA A 137 -26.56 5.62 -14.76
C ALA A 137 -25.71 4.66 -13.92
N SER A 138 -25.43 3.44 -14.41
CA SER A 138 -24.76 2.34 -13.70
C SER A 138 -23.32 2.58 -13.20
N LEU A 139 -22.59 3.63 -13.59
CA LEU A 139 -21.18 3.83 -13.18
C LEU A 139 -20.74 5.29 -12.95
N ALA A 140 -21.68 6.24 -12.85
CA ALA A 140 -21.34 7.64 -12.63
C ALA A 140 -20.90 7.89 -11.18
N ILE A 141 -19.60 7.86 -10.92
CA ILE A 141 -18.99 8.56 -9.77
C ILE A 141 -18.93 10.03 -10.18
N ALA A 142 -19.96 10.81 -9.83
CA ALA A 142 -20.01 12.24 -10.12
C ALA A 142 -18.79 12.94 -9.50
N SER A 143 -18.06 13.70 -10.30
CA SER A 143 -17.01 14.59 -9.81
C SER A 143 -17.67 15.79 -9.12
N ALA A 144 -17.83 15.75 -7.81
CA ALA A 144 -18.30 16.91 -7.06
C ALA A 144 -17.16 17.92 -6.89
N SER A 145 -17.22 19.02 -7.64
CA SER A 145 -16.75 20.33 -7.15
C SER A 145 -17.99 21.15 -6.80
N ALA A 146 -17.86 21.91 -5.72
CA ALA A 146 -18.81 22.90 -5.17
C ALA A 146 -20.07 22.39 -4.43
N SER A 147 -20.11 22.81 -3.16
CA SER A 147 -21.24 23.11 -2.26
C SER A 147 -22.47 22.20 -2.23
N ALA A 148 -22.82 21.82 -1.00
CA ALA A 148 -24.13 21.32 -0.60
C ALA A 148 -25.29 21.97 -1.38
N SER A 149 -25.99 21.17 -2.18
CA SER A 149 -27.41 21.26 -2.58
C SER A 149 -27.60 20.66 -3.97
N SER A 150 -27.69 19.34 -4.05
CA SER A 150 -28.70 18.74 -4.91
C SER A 150 -29.23 17.52 -4.20
N ALA A 151 -30.54 17.50 -3.98
CA ALA A 151 -31.25 16.38 -3.39
C ALA A 151 -31.18 15.19 -4.35
N ALA A 152 -30.07 14.46 -4.33
CA ALA A 152 -30.09 13.07 -4.76
C ALA A 152 -31.01 12.36 -3.78
N THR A 153 -32.20 11.96 -4.24
CA THR A 153 -33.12 11.11 -3.48
C THR A 153 -32.29 9.97 -2.89
N ALA A 154 -32.32 9.83 -1.56
CA ALA A 154 -31.59 8.76 -0.88
C ALA A 154 -31.84 7.44 -1.61
N PRO A 155 -30.81 6.64 -1.92
CA PRO A 155 -31.00 5.36 -2.60
C PRO A 155 -32.05 4.55 -1.85
N ASN A 156 -33.11 4.13 -2.55
CA ASN A 156 -34.23 3.41 -1.94
C ASN A 156 -33.70 2.24 -1.10
N GLY A 157 -34.09 2.18 0.18
CA GLY A 157 -33.71 1.11 1.11
C GLY A 157 -32.48 1.37 1.98
N VAL A 158 -31.71 2.45 1.75
CA VAL A 158 -30.56 2.82 2.61
C VAL A 158 -31.01 3.71 3.77
N ASP A 159 -30.69 3.32 5.01
CA ASP A 159 -30.89 4.18 6.19
C ASP A 159 -29.77 5.23 6.26
N MET A 160 -29.99 6.37 5.59
CA MET A 160 -29.00 7.46 5.52
C MET A 160 -28.63 8.04 6.89
N ARG A 161 -29.51 7.97 7.89
CA ARG A 161 -29.20 8.43 9.25
C ARG A 161 -28.17 7.52 9.90
N LYS A 162 -28.32 6.20 9.76
CA LYS A 162 -27.31 5.24 10.24
C LYS A 162 -25.99 5.39 9.48
N LEU A 163 -26.05 5.56 8.16
CA LEU A 163 -24.86 5.74 7.33
C LEU A 163 -24.08 7.01 7.72
N HIS A 164 -24.77 8.15 7.87
CA HIS A 164 -24.14 9.38 8.34
C HIS A 164 -23.53 9.23 9.73
N ALA A 165 -24.22 8.56 10.67
CA ALA A 165 -23.67 8.29 12.00
C ALA A 165 -22.43 7.38 11.97
N ALA A 166 -22.35 6.44 11.01
CA ALA A 166 -21.14 5.64 10.78
C ALA A 166 -19.98 6.51 10.28
N LEU A 167 -20.25 7.44 9.36
CA LEU A 167 -19.27 8.40 8.86
C LEU A 167 -18.84 9.41 9.94
N ASP A 168 -19.75 9.93 10.75
CA ASP A 168 -19.43 10.82 11.88
C ASP A 168 -18.40 10.16 12.79
N ARG A 169 -18.71 8.95 13.26
CA ARG A 169 -17.77 8.17 14.07
C ARG A 169 -16.45 7.90 13.35
N ALA A 170 -16.44 7.68 12.03
CA ALA A 170 -15.20 7.43 11.32
C ALA A 170 -14.23 8.64 11.33
N PHE A 171 -14.76 9.86 11.46
CA PHE A 171 -14.01 11.11 11.47
C PHE A 171 -13.88 11.76 12.85
N ASP A 172 -14.64 11.31 13.84
CA ASP A 172 -14.48 11.71 15.24
C ASP A 172 -13.11 11.28 15.79
N GLU A 173 -12.51 12.12 16.62
CA GLU A 173 -11.24 11.88 17.30
C GLU A 173 -11.45 11.78 18.83
N PRO A 174 -12.05 10.67 19.33
CA PRO A 174 -12.45 10.56 20.73
C PRO A 174 -11.27 10.39 21.69
N ASP A 175 -10.11 9.99 21.19
CA ASP A 175 -8.89 9.76 21.97
C ASP A 175 -7.71 10.52 21.33
N PRO A 176 -7.33 11.69 21.87
CA PRO A 176 -6.20 12.47 21.36
C PRO A 176 -4.85 11.72 21.38
N ALA A 177 -4.71 10.70 22.23
CA ALA A 177 -3.50 9.88 22.32
C ALA A 177 -3.44 8.78 21.25
N ARG A 178 -4.58 8.40 20.68
CA ARG A 178 -4.72 7.40 19.62
C ARG A 178 -5.62 7.94 18.50
N PRO A 179 -5.15 8.95 17.76
CA PRO A 179 -5.98 9.61 16.77
C PRO A 179 -6.22 8.67 15.59
N ARG A 180 -7.48 8.59 15.14
CA ARG A 180 -7.90 7.80 13.97
C ARG A 180 -7.30 8.38 12.71
N ARG A 181 -7.32 9.70 12.56
CA ARG A 181 -6.85 10.46 11.39
C ARG A 181 -7.39 9.89 10.09
N THR A 182 -8.69 9.64 10.05
CA THR A 182 -9.36 9.27 8.80
C THR A 182 -9.28 10.45 7.84
N ARG A 183 -8.78 10.21 6.64
CA ARG A 183 -8.57 11.23 5.59
C ARG A 183 -9.69 11.21 4.56
N ALA A 184 -10.15 10.02 4.21
CA ALA A 184 -11.19 9.83 3.22
C ALA A 184 -12.00 8.57 3.52
N VAL A 185 -13.31 8.65 3.33
CA VAL A 185 -14.23 7.51 3.28
C VAL A 185 -15.06 7.63 2.03
N VAL A 186 -15.21 6.52 1.30
CA VAL A 186 -16.15 6.40 0.16
C VAL A 186 -16.92 5.10 0.34
N VAL A 187 -18.24 5.17 0.25
CA VAL A 187 -19.15 4.02 0.31
C VAL A 187 -19.86 3.92 -1.03
N MET A 188 -19.66 2.81 -1.73
CA MET A 188 -20.37 2.48 -2.96
C MET A 188 -21.33 1.32 -2.74
N TRP A 189 -22.54 1.45 -3.26
CA TRP A 189 -23.55 0.40 -3.24
C TRP A 189 -24.16 0.24 -4.62
N ARG A 190 -24.20 -1.00 -5.13
CA ARG A 190 -24.71 -1.35 -6.46
C ARG A 190 -24.08 -0.52 -7.59
N GLY A 191 -22.77 -0.24 -7.50
CA GLY A 191 -22.03 0.54 -8.49
C GLY A 191 -22.10 2.06 -8.34
N HIS A 192 -22.84 2.59 -7.36
CA HIS A 192 -22.99 4.03 -7.14
C HIS A 192 -22.36 4.49 -5.83
N VAL A 193 -21.71 5.67 -5.82
CA VAL A 193 -21.31 6.32 -4.56
C VAL A 193 -22.57 6.78 -3.82
N ILE A 194 -22.78 6.27 -2.61
CA ILE A 194 -23.94 6.63 -1.77
C ILE A 194 -23.55 7.54 -0.60
N ALA A 195 -22.26 7.55 -0.22
CA ALA A 195 -21.71 8.49 0.73
C ALA A 195 -20.21 8.65 0.51
N GLU A 196 -19.69 9.85 0.70
CA GLU A 196 -18.26 10.14 0.76
C GLU A 196 -18.00 11.29 1.74
N ARG A 197 -16.83 11.27 2.39
CA ARG A 197 -16.39 12.34 3.27
C ARG A 197 -14.87 12.43 3.24
N TYR A 198 -14.35 13.64 3.36
CA TYR A 198 -12.93 13.95 3.34
C TYR A 198 -12.57 14.85 4.52
N ALA A 199 -11.39 14.62 5.10
CA ALA A 199 -10.86 15.46 6.17
C ALA A 199 -10.41 16.82 5.62
N PRO A 200 -10.29 17.85 6.46
CA PRO A 200 -9.74 19.15 6.05
C PRO A 200 -8.39 18.99 5.33
N GLY A 201 -8.24 19.64 4.18
CA GLY A 201 -7.03 19.56 3.34
C GLY A 201 -6.97 18.37 2.38
N PHE A 202 -8.00 17.52 2.34
CA PHE A 202 -8.12 16.41 1.40
C PHE A 202 -9.40 16.55 0.56
N THR A 203 -9.36 16.08 -0.68
CA THR A 203 -10.50 16.09 -1.60
C THR A 203 -10.71 14.70 -2.23
N GLY A 204 -11.81 14.54 -2.97
CA GLY A 204 -12.08 13.30 -3.71
C GLY A 204 -11.07 12.98 -4.81
N ASP A 205 -10.20 13.93 -5.16
CA ASP A 205 -9.19 13.78 -6.20
C ASP A 205 -7.77 13.71 -5.63
N THR A 206 -7.58 13.89 -4.30
CA THR A 206 -6.27 13.79 -3.66
C THR A 206 -5.79 12.33 -3.65
N PRO A 207 -4.71 11.96 -4.37
CA PRO A 207 -4.17 10.63 -4.26
C PRO A 207 -3.45 10.47 -2.92
N LEU A 208 -3.68 9.34 -2.25
CA LEU A 208 -3.11 9.03 -0.94
C LEU A 208 -2.42 7.67 -0.98
N PRO A 209 -1.43 7.42 -0.10
CA PRO A 209 -0.70 6.16 -0.09
C PRO A 209 -1.66 5.00 0.19
N GLY A 210 -1.64 3.99 -0.69
CA GLY A 210 -2.37 2.74 -0.47
C GLY A 210 -1.63 1.78 0.46
N TRP A 211 -0.33 1.98 0.68
CA TRP A 211 0.53 1.04 1.41
C TRP A 211 0.31 -0.39 0.87
N SER A 212 0.11 -1.38 1.75
CA SER A 212 -0.09 -2.77 1.36
C SER A 212 -1.32 -3.06 0.50
N MET A 213 -2.25 -2.13 0.30
CA MET A 213 -3.29 -2.30 -0.73
C MET A 213 -2.69 -2.43 -2.15
N THR A 214 -1.49 -1.89 -2.36
CA THR A 214 -0.71 -2.03 -3.59
C THR A 214 -0.45 -3.50 -3.96
N LYS A 215 -0.33 -4.37 -2.96
CA LYS A 215 -0.11 -5.82 -3.14
C LYS A 215 -1.28 -6.45 -3.90
N THR A 216 -2.52 -6.12 -3.51
CA THR A 216 -3.72 -6.61 -4.17
C THR A 216 -3.80 -6.11 -5.62
N VAL A 217 -3.43 -4.86 -5.88
CA VAL A 217 -3.34 -4.33 -7.26
C VAL A 217 -2.33 -5.11 -8.09
N THR A 218 -1.17 -5.43 -7.50
CA THR A 218 -0.14 -6.23 -8.17
C THR A 218 -0.65 -7.64 -8.50
N ALA A 219 -1.39 -8.29 -7.60
CA ALA A 219 -2.02 -9.58 -7.86
C ALA A 219 -3.11 -9.53 -8.95
N VAL A 220 -3.82 -8.41 -9.08
CA VAL A 220 -4.74 -8.16 -10.19
C VAL A 220 -3.98 -8.02 -11.52
N LEU A 221 -2.88 -7.26 -11.55
CA LEU A 221 -2.05 -7.12 -12.75
C LEU A 221 -1.42 -8.47 -13.18
N ILE A 222 -1.02 -9.30 -12.22
CA ILE A 222 -0.62 -10.70 -12.48
C ILE A 222 -1.79 -11.49 -13.09
N GLY A 223 -2.99 -11.36 -12.56
CA GLY A 223 -4.19 -11.98 -13.13
C GLY A 223 -4.42 -11.63 -14.60
N MET A 224 -4.14 -10.37 -14.99
CA MET A 224 -4.20 -9.96 -16.40
C MET A 224 -3.16 -10.69 -17.26
N LEU A 225 -1.95 -10.91 -16.75
CA LEU A 225 -0.92 -11.71 -17.44
C LEU A 225 -1.26 -13.20 -17.51
N VAL A 226 -1.93 -13.73 -16.48
CA VAL A 226 -2.48 -15.09 -16.48
C VAL A 226 -3.56 -15.22 -17.56
N GLY A 227 -4.45 -14.23 -17.67
CA GLY A 227 -5.46 -14.17 -18.74
C GLY A 227 -4.87 -14.02 -20.15
N GLN A 228 -3.64 -13.52 -20.25
CA GLN A 228 -2.86 -13.47 -21.50
C GLN A 228 -1.98 -14.71 -21.70
N HIS A 229 -2.12 -15.74 -20.87
CA HIS A 229 -1.31 -16.97 -20.91
C HIS A 229 0.21 -16.75 -20.80
N ARG A 230 0.64 -15.63 -20.20
CA ARG A 230 2.08 -15.35 -19.95
C ARG A 230 2.57 -15.92 -18.63
N LEU A 231 1.66 -16.19 -17.70
CA LEU A 231 1.91 -16.78 -16.39
C LEU A 231 0.79 -17.75 -16.05
N SER A 232 1.05 -18.63 -15.09
CA SER A 232 0.04 -19.45 -14.43
C SER A 232 0.38 -19.54 -12.93
N PRO A 233 -0.59 -19.81 -12.04
CA PRO A 233 -0.31 -20.01 -10.63
C PRO A 233 0.76 -21.08 -10.36
N ASP A 234 0.83 -22.12 -11.19
CA ASP A 234 1.80 -23.22 -11.05
C ASP A 234 3.18 -22.90 -11.67
N THR A 235 3.36 -21.72 -12.27
CA THR A 235 4.66 -21.34 -12.85
C THR A 235 5.70 -21.26 -11.73
N ALA A 236 6.80 -22.00 -11.88
CA ALA A 236 7.96 -22.00 -11.00
C ALA A 236 9.20 -21.42 -11.73
N ALA A 237 10.37 -21.48 -11.10
CA ALA A 237 11.62 -20.95 -11.64
C ALA A 237 11.47 -19.50 -12.16
N LEU A 238 10.76 -18.71 -11.35
CA LEU A 238 10.14 -17.45 -11.72
C LEU A 238 11.15 -16.33 -12.06
N LEU A 239 12.32 -16.37 -11.43
CA LEU A 239 13.37 -15.37 -11.61
C LEU A 239 14.61 -15.98 -12.26
N PRO A 240 15.34 -15.23 -13.11
CA PRO A 240 16.59 -15.70 -13.72
C PRO A 240 17.60 -16.20 -12.69
N GLU A 241 17.75 -15.48 -11.57
CA GLU A 241 18.69 -15.87 -10.50
C GLU A 241 18.33 -17.17 -9.78
N TRP A 242 17.08 -17.64 -9.86
CA TRP A 242 16.63 -18.91 -9.25
C TRP A 242 16.75 -20.10 -10.19
N ARG A 243 17.09 -19.89 -11.48
CA ARG A 243 17.18 -20.98 -12.48
C ARG A 243 18.50 -21.74 -12.46
N GLY A 244 19.44 -21.34 -11.61
CA GLY A 244 20.74 -22.01 -11.46
C GLY A 244 20.60 -23.45 -10.94
N ALA A 245 21.56 -24.30 -11.29
CA ALA A 245 21.56 -25.69 -10.86
C ALA A 245 21.58 -25.80 -9.32
N GLY A 246 20.54 -26.41 -8.75
CA GLY A 246 20.45 -26.70 -7.32
C GLY A 246 19.92 -25.57 -6.43
N ASP A 247 19.46 -24.45 -6.98
CA ASP A 247 18.81 -23.41 -6.16
C ASP A 247 17.41 -23.88 -5.72
N PRO A 248 17.16 -24.11 -4.42
CA PRO A 248 15.87 -24.61 -3.95
C PRO A 248 14.73 -23.59 -4.13
N ARG A 249 15.04 -22.30 -4.33
CA ARG A 249 14.05 -21.26 -4.63
C ARG A 249 13.43 -21.42 -6.01
N ALA A 250 14.06 -22.20 -6.91
CA ALA A 250 13.48 -22.56 -8.21
C ALA A 250 12.11 -23.24 -8.08
N ALA A 251 11.86 -23.92 -6.95
CA ALA A 251 10.61 -24.62 -6.68
C ALA A 251 9.45 -23.69 -6.28
N ILE A 252 9.73 -22.45 -5.88
CA ILE A 252 8.69 -21.49 -5.49
C ILE A 252 7.80 -21.19 -6.70
N THR A 253 6.50 -21.47 -6.56
CA THR A 253 5.47 -21.20 -7.55
C THR A 253 4.88 -19.79 -7.39
N LEU A 254 4.17 -19.33 -8.42
CA LEU A 254 3.46 -18.05 -8.37
C LEU A 254 2.31 -18.08 -7.35
N ASP A 255 1.58 -19.19 -7.21
CA ASP A 255 0.55 -19.36 -6.17
C ASP A 255 1.16 -19.21 -4.78
N GLU A 256 2.33 -19.82 -4.53
CA GLU A 256 2.99 -19.73 -3.22
C GLU A 256 3.44 -18.31 -2.90
N LEU A 257 3.96 -17.55 -3.87
CA LEU A 257 4.23 -16.12 -3.68
C LEU A 257 2.93 -15.35 -3.41
N LEU A 258 1.89 -15.56 -4.22
CA LEU A 258 0.61 -14.86 -4.05
C LEU A 258 -0.04 -15.18 -2.69
N ARG A 259 0.11 -16.39 -2.17
CA ARG A 259 -0.39 -16.79 -0.85
C ARG A 259 0.50 -16.41 0.31
N MET A 260 1.69 -15.85 0.04
CA MET A 260 2.71 -15.56 1.05
C MET A 260 3.16 -16.81 1.81
N THR A 261 3.38 -17.89 1.04
CA THR A 261 3.87 -19.20 1.51
C THR A 261 5.18 -19.60 0.84
N SER A 262 5.98 -18.62 0.42
CA SER A 262 7.23 -18.84 -0.31
C SER A 262 8.30 -19.59 0.49
N GLY A 263 8.20 -19.57 1.83
CA GLY A 263 9.20 -20.12 2.73
C GLY A 263 10.48 -19.28 2.83
N LEU A 264 10.54 -18.10 2.18
CA LEU A 264 11.67 -17.17 2.27
C LEU A 264 11.72 -16.50 3.64
N GLN A 265 12.91 -16.35 4.21
CA GLN A 265 13.12 -15.58 5.42
C GLN A 265 12.86 -14.08 5.13
N PHE A 266 11.96 -13.45 5.88
CA PHE A 266 11.75 -12.01 5.80
C PHE A 266 11.28 -11.46 7.15
N ASN A 267 11.99 -10.49 7.71
CA ASN A 267 11.56 -9.77 8.90
C ASN A 267 10.58 -8.63 8.55
N GLU A 268 9.28 -8.85 8.77
CA GLU A 268 8.20 -7.89 8.55
C GLU A 268 7.82 -7.12 9.84
N ASP A 269 8.59 -7.23 10.91
CA ASP A 269 8.30 -6.54 12.17
C ASP A 269 8.52 -5.02 12.03
N TYR A 270 7.45 -4.24 12.12
CA TYR A 270 7.52 -2.78 12.02
C TYR A 270 8.00 -2.11 13.32
N ASP A 271 8.02 -2.83 14.44
CA ASP A 271 8.59 -2.34 15.70
C ASP A 271 10.12 -2.47 15.74
N ASP A 272 10.70 -3.35 14.92
CA ASP A 272 12.13 -3.40 14.66
C ASP A 272 12.51 -2.36 13.58
N PRO A 273 13.20 -1.26 13.93
CA PRO A 273 13.56 -0.23 12.97
C PRO A 273 14.64 -0.69 11.97
N LEU A 274 15.23 -1.87 12.17
CA LEU A 274 16.18 -2.51 11.26
C LEU A 274 15.59 -3.76 10.59
N SER A 275 14.27 -3.91 10.61
CA SER A 275 13.57 -4.99 9.93
C SER A 275 13.84 -5.00 8.43
N ASP A 276 13.63 -6.16 7.81
CA ASP A 276 13.87 -6.33 6.40
C ASP A 276 12.96 -5.42 5.57
N VAL A 277 11.71 -5.20 6.01
CA VAL A 277 10.79 -4.26 5.36
C VAL A 277 11.31 -2.83 5.38
N ALA A 278 11.80 -2.34 6.53
CA ALA A 278 12.31 -0.97 6.66
C ALA A 278 13.63 -0.77 5.88
N VAL A 279 14.55 -1.73 6.00
CA VAL A 279 15.81 -1.72 5.25
C VAL A 279 15.53 -1.76 3.74
N MET A 280 14.67 -2.68 3.29
CA MET A 280 14.34 -2.85 1.87
C MET A 280 13.77 -1.57 1.28
N LEU A 281 12.68 -1.05 1.85
CA LEU A 281 11.94 0.08 1.26
C LEU A 281 12.73 1.38 1.22
N PHE A 282 13.60 1.64 2.20
CA PHE A 282 14.20 2.97 2.38
C PHE A 282 15.70 3.02 2.11
N THR A 283 16.36 1.87 1.91
CA THR A 283 17.82 1.83 1.71
C THR A 283 18.26 1.03 0.49
N GLN A 284 17.41 0.15 -0.05
CA GLN A 284 17.80 -0.73 -1.15
C GLN A 284 17.39 -0.16 -2.50
N ARG A 285 18.32 -0.25 -3.47
CA ARG A 285 18.08 0.19 -4.85
C ARG A 285 17.13 -0.75 -5.62
N ASP A 286 17.34 -2.05 -5.45
CA ASP A 286 16.56 -3.13 -6.08
C ASP A 286 15.92 -3.95 -4.95
N THR A 287 14.70 -3.56 -4.61
CA THR A 287 13.93 -4.10 -3.48
C THR A 287 13.57 -5.57 -3.72
N ALA A 288 13.21 -5.90 -4.96
CA ALA A 288 12.91 -7.26 -5.38
C ALA A 288 14.14 -8.17 -5.30
N ARG A 289 15.33 -7.71 -5.69
CA ARG A 289 16.59 -8.48 -5.52
C ARG A 289 16.97 -8.65 -4.06
N PHE A 290 16.75 -7.62 -3.22
CA PHE A 290 16.96 -7.75 -1.79
C PHE A 290 16.12 -8.89 -1.20
N ALA A 291 14.83 -8.93 -1.56
CA ALA A 291 13.92 -9.98 -1.13
C ALA A 291 14.22 -11.35 -1.76
N SER A 292 14.49 -11.41 -3.07
CA SER A 292 14.75 -12.68 -3.79
C SER A 292 16.04 -13.37 -3.36
N ASN A 293 17.00 -12.61 -2.80
CA ASN A 293 18.25 -13.12 -2.26
C ASN A 293 18.13 -13.73 -0.86
N LYS A 294 16.97 -13.60 -0.18
CA LYS A 294 16.76 -14.20 1.12
C LYS A 294 16.85 -15.74 1.03
N PRO A 295 17.41 -16.41 2.05
CA PRO A 295 17.41 -17.87 2.09
C PRO A 295 16.01 -18.41 2.38
N LEU A 296 15.78 -19.68 2.02
CA LEU A 296 14.61 -20.41 2.50
C LEU A 296 14.78 -20.72 3.99
N ALA A 297 13.76 -20.39 4.79
CA ALA A 297 13.60 -20.82 6.18
C ALA A 297 12.67 -22.03 6.30
N ALA A 298 11.84 -22.30 5.29
CA ALA A 298 10.94 -23.46 5.21
C ALA A 298 10.77 -23.88 3.74
N PRO A 299 10.34 -25.13 3.47
CA PRO A 299 9.95 -25.52 2.12
C PRO A 299 8.79 -24.67 1.59
N PRO A 300 8.76 -24.30 0.29
CA PRO A 300 7.63 -23.58 -0.31
C PRO A 300 6.29 -24.29 -0.05
N GLY A 301 5.23 -23.50 0.17
CA GLY A 301 3.87 -23.97 0.44
C GLY A 301 3.61 -24.44 1.88
N THR A 302 4.63 -24.61 2.72
CA THR A 302 4.46 -25.23 4.04
C THR A 302 4.20 -24.26 5.19
N ARG A 303 4.66 -23.00 5.08
CA ARG A 303 4.55 -21.98 6.13
C ARG A 303 4.06 -20.67 5.52
N TRP A 304 3.12 -20.02 6.20
CA TRP A 304 2.66 -18.68 5.86
C TRP A 304 3.42 -17.63 6.67
N ASP A 305 3.91 -16.60 6.01
CA ASP A 305 4.51 -15.41 6.63
C ASP A 305 4.13 -14.19 5.79
N TYR A 306 3.42 -13.23 6.37
CA TYR A 306 3.11 -11.98 5.67
C TYR A 306 4.42 -11.25 5.32
N SER A 307 4.63 -10.95 4.03
CA SER A 307 5.92 -10.45 3.55
C SER A 307 5.75 -9.41 2.43
N SER A 308 6.19 -8.19 2.70
CA SER A 308 6.34 -7.13 1.71
C SER A 308 7.39 -7.49 0.65
N GLY A 309 8.47 -8.18 1.03
CA GLY A 309 9.48 -8.65 0.09
C GLY A 309 8.90 -9.62 -0.95
N THR A 310 7.96 -10.49 -0.55
CA THR A 310 7.27 -11.39 -1.48
C THR A 310 6.52 -10.61 -2.57
N SER A 311 5.88 -9.49 -2.24
CA SER A 311 5.19 -8.66 -3.23
C SER A 311 6.16 -7.96 -4.19
N GLU A 312 7.35 -7.55 -3.73
CA GLU A 312 8.40 -7.01 -4.62
C GLU A 312 8.91 -8.08 -5.59
N ILE A 313 9.05 -9.33 -5.13
CA ILE A 313 9.36 -10.47 -6.00
C ILE A 313 8.27 -10.63 -7.06
N VAL A 314 6.98 -10.59 -6.68
CA VAL A 314 5.86 -10.69 -7.64
C VAL A 314 5.91 -9.57 -8.70
N ALA A 315 6.25 -8.34 -8.32
CA ALA A 315 6.44 -7.24 -9.28
C ALA A 315 7.59 -7.52 -10.27
N ARG A 316 8.69 -8.07 -9.80
CA ARG A 316 9.81 -8.48 -10.67
C ARG A 316 9.44 -9.66 -11.57
N VAL A 317 8.64 -10.61 -11.10
CA VAL A 317 8.07 -11.68 -11.93
C VAL A 317 7.18 -11.10 -13.04
N MET A 318 6.32 -10.13 -12.70
CA MET A 318 5.52 -9.39 -13.68
C MET A 318 6.41 -8.72 -14.74
N ARG A 319 7.51 -8.07 -14.33
CA ARG A 319 8.50 -7.46 -15.24
C ARG A 319 9.13 -8.47 -16.18
N VAL A 320 9.56 -9.62 -15.65
CA VAL A 320 10.17 -10.71 -16.44
C VAL A 320 9.17 -11.30 -17.44
N ALA A 321 7.92 -11.52 -17.02
CA ALA A 321 6.89 -12.12 -17.87
C ALA A 321 6.38 -11.17 -18.97
N LEU A 322 6.32 -9.87 -18.69
CA LEU A 322 6.01 -8.85 -19.70
C LEU A 322 7.11 -8.76 -20.76
N GLY A 323 8.37 -8.85 -20.34
CA GLY A 323 9.51 -8.55 -21.19
C GLY A 323 9.47 -7.11 -21.70
N GLY A 324 10.02 -6.87 -22.90
CA GLY A 324 10.00 -5.56 -23.53
C GLY A 324 10.92 -4.53 -22.85
N SER A 325 10.64 -3.25 -23.10
CA SER A 325 11.42 -2.14 -22.53
C SER A 325 11.01 -1.83 -21.09
N THR A 326 11.86 -1.12 -20.35
CA THR A 326 11.49 -0.58 -19.02
C THR A 326 10.24 0.30 -19.10
N ASP A 327 10.08 1.06 -20.19
CA ASP A 327 8.90 1.91 -20.41
C ASP A 327 7.63 1.07 -20.57
N ASP A 328 7.72 -0.08 -21.24
CA ASP A 328 6.59 -1.01 -21.38
C ASP A 328 6.14 -1.53 -20.02
N TYR A 329 7.09 -1.90 -19.17
CA TYR A 329 6.81 -2.37 -17.81
C TYR A 329 6.18 -1.27 -16.94
N LEU A 330 6.82 -0.10 -16.85
CA LEU A 330 6.36 0.99 -15.99
C LEU A 330 5.01 1.56 -16.43
N SER A 331 4.70 1.50 -17.72
CA SER A 331 3.42 1.93 -18.29
C SER A 331 2.30 0.89 -18.14
N PHE A 332 2.63 -0.36 -17.86
CA PHE A 332 1.67 -1.47 -17.87
C PHE A 332 0.49 -1.25 -16.91
N PRO A 333 0.67 -0.85 -15.63
CA PRO A 333 -0.46 -0.61 -14.73
C PRO A 333 -1.45 0.42 -15.28
N ARG A 334 -0.94 1.50 -15.90
CA ARG A 334 -1.79 2.54 -16.49
C ARG A 334 -2.57 2.00 -17.69
N ARG A 335 -1.90 1.30 -18.61
CA ARG A 335 -2.54 0.79 -19.84
C ARG A 335 -3.54 -0.34 -19.55
N ALA A 336 -3.19 -1.26 -18.67
CA ALA A 336 -3.94 -2.49 -18.45
C ALA A 336 -5.05 -2.36 -17.41
N LEU A 337 -4.88 -1.48 -16.41
CA LEU A 337 -5.82 -1.36 -15.28
C LEU A 337 -6.33 0.07 -15.11
N PHE A 338 -5.45 1.05 -14.91
CA PHE A 338 -5.92 2.38 -14.47
C PHE A 338 -6.73 3.11 -15.53
N ALA A 339 -6.30 3.10 -16.79
CA ALA A 339 -7.05 3.73 -17.87
C ALA A 339 -8.40 3.05 -18.16
N PRO A 340 -8.47 1.70 -18.28
CA PRO A 340 -9.76 1.01 -18.41
C PRO A 340 -10.76 1.30 -17.27
N LEU A 341 -10.29 1.35 -16.03
CA LEU A 341 -11.14 1.63 -14.86
C LEU A 341 -11.43 3.13 -14.68
N GLY A 342 -10.71 4.01 -15.37
CA GLY A 342 -10.78 5.45 -15.16
C GLY A 342 -10.19 5.90 -13.80
N MET A 343 -9.16 5.20 -13.31
CA MET A 343 -8.39 5.57 -12.13
C MET A 343 -7.37 6.67 -12.47
N ARG A 344 -7.79 7.93 -12.40
CA ARG A 344 -7.05 9.06 -12.98
C ARG A 344 -5.91 9.57 -12.10
N SER A 345 -6.07 9.43 -10.80
CA SER A 345 -5.10 9.87 -9.79
C SER A 345 -4.07 8.79 -9.46
N ALA A 346 -4.25 7.58 -10.00
CA ALA A 346 -3.42 6.43 -9.71
C ALA A 346 -1.99 6.61 -10.24
N VAL A 347 -1.03 6.50 -9.33
CA VAL A 347 0.42 6.49 -9.60
C VAL A 347 1.02 5.27 -8.91
N PHE A 348 1.78 4.46 -9.65
CA PHE A 348 2.49 3.30 -9.11
C PHE A 348 3.98 3.55 -9.24
N GLU A 349 4.62 3.89 -8.13
CA GLU A 349 6.01 4.33 -8.10
C GLU A 349 6.97 3.14 -8.19
N PRO A 350 8.06 3.24 -8.96
CA PRO A 350 9.12 2.25 -8.96
C PRO A 350 10.17 2.52 -7.88
N ASP A 351 10.89 1.46 -7.51
CA ASP A 351 12.18 1.56 -6.86
C ASP A 351 13.26 2.08 -7.82
N ALA A 352 14.45 2.34 -7.29
CA ALA A 352 15.52 2.96 -8.05
C ALA A 352 16.03 2.06 -9.20
N SER A 353 15.78 0.74 -9.17
CA SER A 353 16.09 -0.22 -10.23
C SER A 353 15.05 -0.30 -11.35
N GLY A 354 13.92 0.39 -11.20
CA GLY A 354 12.80 0.37 -12.14
C GLY A 354 11.84 -0.80 -11.95
N THR A 355 11.86 -1.44 -10.78
CA THR A 355 10.82 -2.38 -10.38
C THR A 355 9.73 -1.61 -9.65
N LEU A 356 8.46 -1.72 -10.08
CA LEU A 356 7.31 -1.15 -9.35
C LEU A 356 7.32 -1.62 -7.90
N ALA A 357 7.28 -0.68 -6.95
CA ALA A 357 7.42 -0.94 -5.52
C ALA A 357 6.11 -1.48 -4.92
N ALA A 358 5.85 -2.76 -5.20
CA ALA A 358 4.55 -3.41 -5.03
C ALA A 358 4.17 -3.66 -3.58
N ALA A 359 5.13 -3.57 -2.65
CA ALA A 359 4.81 -3.67 -1.24
C ALA A 359 3.91 -2.52 -0.77
N SER A 360 4.10 -1.29 -1.28
CA SER A 360 3.59 -0.09 -0.61
C SER A 360 3.24 1.11 -1.49
N PHE A 361 3.91 1.35 -2.62
CA PHE A 361 3.95 2.69 -3.22
C PHE A 361 3.06 2.86 -4.47
N MET A 362 1.81 2.43 -4.35
CA MET A 362 0.75 2.97 -5.19
C MET A 362 -0.05 4.03 -4.43
N TYR A 363 -0.26 5.17 -5.08
CA TYR A 363 -1.07 6.27 -4.60
C TYR A 363 -2.30 6.38 -5.49
N ALA A 364 -3.47 6.56 -4.89
CA ALA A 364 -4.70 6.83 -5.62
C ALA A 364 -5.72 7.51 -4.69
N SER A 365 -6.66 8.24 -5.26
CA SER A 365 -7.74 8.86 -4.50
C SER A 365 -8.70 7.80 -3.95
N ALA A 366 -9.48 8.16 -2.93
CA ALA A 366 -10.45 7.23 -2.38
C ALA A 366 -11.50 6.78 -3.42
N ARG A 367 -11.83 7.64 -4.39
CA ARG A 367 -12.73 7.29 -5.50
C ARG A 367 -12.10 6.29 -6.46
N ASP A 368 -10.80 6.41 -6.75
CA ASP A 368 -10.08 5.45 -7.60
C ASP A 368 -9.91 4.09 -6.92
N TRP A 369 -9.64 4.09 -5.61
CA TRP A 369 -9.69 2.86 -4.81
C TRP A 369 -11.10 2.24 -4.77
N ALA A 370 -12.15 3.06 -4.79
CA ALA A 370 -13.52 2.56 -4.83
C ALA A 370 -13.85 1.93 -6.20
N ARG A 371 -13.36 2.51 -7.31
CA ARG A 371 -13.42 1.88 -8.65
C ARG A 371 -12.68 0.54 -8.67
N PHE A 372 -11.51 0.47 -8.06
CA PHE A 372 -10.78 -0.80 -7.92
C PHE A 372 -11.57 -1.84 -7.11
N GLY A 373 -12.17 -1.45 -5.99
CA GLY A 373 -13.04 -2.34 -5.21
C GLY A 373 -14.28 -2.81 -5.99
N GLN A 374 -14.90 -1.91 -6.76
CA GLN A 374 -16.03 -2.24 -7.64
C GLN A 374 -15.64 -3.21 -8.76
N PHE A 375 -14.44 -3.05 -9.32
CA PHE A 375 -13.87 -4.00 -10.28
C PHE A 375 -13.66 -5.39 -9.69
N LEU A 376 -13.18 -5.47 -8.44
CA LEU A 376 -13.08 -6.75 -7.72
C LEU A 376 -14.46 -7.36 -7.45
N LEU A 377 -15.43 -6.55 -7.02
CA LEU A 377 -16.81 -6.98 -6.80
C LEU A 377 -17.42 -7.62 -8.06
N GLN A 378 -17.05 -7.13 -9.24
CA GLN A 378 -17.51 -7.60 -10.55
C GLN A 378 -16.66 -8.74 -11.14
N ASP A 379 -15.84 -9.42 -10.34
CA ASP A 379 -14.93 -10.50 -10.78
C ASP A 379 -14.09 -10.12 -12.01
N GLY A 380 -13.58 -8.88 -12.00
CA GLY A 380 -12.72 -8.37 -13.05
C GLY A 380 -13.41 -8.01 -14.37
N VAL A 381 -14.73 -7.84 -14.37
CA VAL A 381 -15.49 -7.31 -15.50
C VAL A 381 -15.75 -5.82 -15.29
N TRP A 382 -15.40 -4.99 -16.28
CA TRP A 382 -15.63 -3.55 -16.26
C TRP A 382 -16.27 -3.08 -17.57
N ASN A 383 -17.36 -2.34 -17.52
CA ASN A 383 -18.11 -1.90 -18.71
C ASN A 383 -18.44 -3.04 -19.70
N GLY A 384 -18.75 -4.23 -19.19
CA GLY A 384 -19.01 -5.42 -20.01
C GLY A 384 -17.77 -6.09 -20.59
N GLN A 385 -16.58 -5.51 -20.42
CA GLN A 385 -15.31 -6.11 -20.83
C GLN A 385 -14.70 -6.90 -19.67
N ARG A 386 -14.39 -8.17 -19.91
CA ARG A 386 -13.62 -9.00 -18.96
C ARG A 386 -12.13 -8.67 -19.08
N LEU A 387 -11.53 -8.22 -17.97
CA LEU A 387 -10.10 -7.90 -17.88
C LEU A 387 -9.31 -8.93 -17.07
N LEU A 388 -9.97 -9.73 -16.24
CA LEU A 388 -9.36 -10.85 -15.51
C LEU A 388 -9.95 -12.20 -15.94
N PRO A 389 -9.19 -13.31 -15.82
CA PRO A 389 -9.74 -14.65 -15.93
C PRO A 389 -10.98 -14.80 -15.04
N GLU A 390 -11.98 -15.55 -15.53
CA GLU A 390 -13.15 -15.86 -14.73
C GLU A 390 -12.77 -16.56 -13.42
N GLY A 391 -13.31 -16.08 -12.30
CA GLY A 391 -13.00 -16.60 -10.97
C GLY A 391 -11.64 -16.18 -10.42
N TRP A 392 -10.89 -15.29 -11.08
CA TRP A 392 -9.62 -14.81 -10.53
C TRP A 392 -9.80 -14.13 -9.18
N VAL A 393 -10.83 -13.29 -9.00
CA VAL A 393 -11.07 -12.62 -7.71
C VAL A 393 -11.45 -13.64 -6.64
N ARG A 394 -12.21 -14.68 -7.00
CA ARG A 394 -12.51 -15.81 -6.12
C ARG A 394 -11.26 -16.58 -5.70
N TYR A 395 -10.29 -16.74 -6.61
CA TYR A 395 -8.99 -17.31 -6.31
C TYR A 395 -8.18 -16.43 -5.33
N LEU A 396 -8.18 -15.11 -5.53
CA LEU A 396 -7.55 -14.15 -4.59
C LEU A 396 -8.20 -14.22 -3.21
N ALA A 397 -9.54 -14.34 -3.15
CA ALA A 397 -10.32 -14.45 -1.93
C ALA A 397 -10.41 -15.87 -1.35
N ARG A 398 -9.69 -16.86 -1.91
CA ARG A 398 -9.66 -18.22 -1.35
C ARG A 398 -8.66 -18.27 -0.20
N ALA A 399 -9.18 -18.47 1.01
CA ALA A 399 -8.38 -18.60 2.23
C ALA A 399 -7.21 -19.57 2.07
N THR A 400 -6.05 -19.14 2.55
CA THR A 400 -4.81 -19.90 2.65
C THR A 400 -4.83 -20.59 4.03
N PRO A 401 -4.96 -21.93 4.10
CA PRO A 401 -5.12 -22.65 5.37
C PRO A 401 -3.98 -22.40 6.37
N GLN A 402 -2.76 -22.17 5.87
CA GLN A 402 -1.57 -21.91 6.66
C GLN A 402 -1.58 -20.53 7.33
N SER A 403 -2.40 -19.58 6.84
CA SER A 403 -2.45 -18.22 7.38
C SER A 403 -3.11 -18.16 8.76
N SER A 404 -2.68 -17.19 9.58
CA SER A 404 -3.29 -16.98 10.90
C SER A 404 -4.81 -16.79 10.77
N ARG A 405 -5.58 -17.54 11.56
CA ARG A 405 -7.06 -17.59 11.53
C ARG A 405 -7.67 -17.87 10.14
N ALA A 406 -6.89 -18.41 9.20
CA ALA A 406 -7.26 -18.49 7.78
C ALA A 406 -7.75 -17.14 7.21
N ALA A 407 -7.14 -16.04 7.65
CA ALA A 407 -7.58 -14.67 7.37
C ALA A 407 -7.02 -14.11 6.06
N PHE A 408 -6.06 -14.79 5.42
CA PHE A 408 -5.41 -14.33 4.20
C PHE A 408 -5.67 -15.29 3.04
N GLY A 409 -5.87 -14.76 1.83
CA GLY A 409 -5.99 -15.50 0.57
C GLY A 409 -4.73 -15.39 -0.28
N ALA A 410 -4.89 -15.08 -1.56
CA ALA A 410 -3.79 -14.77 -2.48
C ALA A 410 -3.70 -13.24 -2.66
N HIS A 411 -2.84 -12.56 -1.87
CA HIS A 411 -2.67 -11.10 -1.83
C HIS A 411 -3.94 -10.30 -1.48
N LEU A 412 -4.87 -10.93 -0.76
CA LEU A 412 -6.14 -10.36 -0.34
C LEU A 412 -6.52 -10.92 1.03
N TRP A 413 -7.02 -10.07 1.93
CA TRP A 413 -7.51 -10.52 3.23
C TRP A 413 -8.96 -10.98 3.10
N VAL A 414 -9.30 -12.11 3.70
CA VAL A 414 -10.66 -12.68 3.70
C VAL A 414 -11.37 -12.51 5.05
N LYS A 415 -10.66 -11.90 6.01
CA LYS A 415 -11.15 -11.37 7.28
C LYS A 415 -10.44 -10.05 7.54
N VAL A 416 -11.03 -9.16 8.33
CA VAL A 416 -10.31 -7.98 8.81
C VAL A 416 -9.15 -8.46 9.71
N PRO A 417 -7.90 -8.05 9.46
CA PRO A 417 -6.77 -8.46 10.28
C PRO A 417 -6.68 -7.69 11.60
N GLU A 418 -6.03 -8.30 12.58
CA GLU A 418 -5.56 -7.59 13.77
C GLU A 418 -4.60 -6.44 13.37
N PRO A 419 -4.61 -5.30 14.09
CA PRO A 419 -5.43 -4.99 15.27
C PRO A 419 -6.77 -4.30 14.91
N PHE A 420 -7.27 -4.41 13.68
CA PHE A 420 -8.43 -3.65 13.18
C PHE A 420 -9.78 -4.37 13.39
N ASP A 421 -9.79 -5.52 14.05
CA ASP A 421 -10.89 -6.49 14.14
C ASP A 421 -11.46 -6.64 15.57
N ASP A 422 -11.40 -5.58 16.37
CA ASP A 422 -12.01 -5.54 17.71
C ASP A 422 -13.55 -5.56 17.61
N ARG A 423 -14.11 -6.75 17.43
CA ARG A 423 -15.52 -6.94 17.14
C ARG A 423 -16.40 -6.57 18.34
N ASP A 424 -17.39 -5.72 18.09
CA ASP A 424 -18.53 -5.54 19.00
C ASP A 424 -19.36 -6.85 19.01
N PRO A 425 -19.45 -7.56 20.15
CA PRO A 425 -20.17 -8.83 20.24
C PRO A 425 -21.67 -8.70 19.94
N HIS A 426 -22.23 -7.49 20.05
CA HIS A 426 -23.62 -7.19 19.72
C HIS A 426 -23.81 -6.79 18.25
N ALA A 427 -22.74 -6.56 17.50
CA ALA A 427 -22.82 -6.24 16.09
C ALA A 427 -23.00 -7.50 15.21
N PRO A 428 -23.77 -7.40 14.11
CA PRO A 428 -23.82 -8.44 13.10
C PRO A 428 -22.42 -8.81 12.61
N ALA A 429 -22.15 -10.10 12.45
CA ALA A 429 -20.92 -10.55 11.82
C ALA A 429 -20.85 -10.04 10.37
N LEU A 430 -19.64 -9.77 9.89
CA LEU A 430 -19.43 -9.47 8.48
C LEU A 430 -19.95 -10.64 7.61
N PRO A 431 -20.70 -10.37 6.52
CA PRO A 431 -21.20 -11.43 5.67
C PRO A 431 -20.08 -12.33 5.14
N ALA A 432 -20.36 -13.63 5.06
CA ALA A 432 -19.44 -14.59 4.47
C ALA A 432 -19.06 -14.16 3.03
N GLY A 433 -17.79 -14.32 2.70
CA GLY A 433 -17.25 -13.91 1.40
C GLY A 433 -16.88 -12.43 1.29
N ALA A 434 -16.99 -11.64 2.37
CA ALA A 434 -16.35 -10.33 2.43
C ALA A 434 -14.81 -10.47 2.33
N PHE A 435 -14.17 -9.52 1.68
CA PHE A 435 -12.71 -9.50 1.53
C PHE A 435 -12.18 -8.07 1.46
N HIS A 436 -10.88 -7.92 1.71
CA HIS A 436 -10.24 -6.64 1.99
C HIS A 436 -8.85 -6.54 1.35
N ALA A 437 -8.59 -5.44 0.65
CA ALA A 437 -7.24 -4.94 0.49
C ALA A 437 -6.93 -4.06 1.71
N VAL A 438 -5.82 -4.33 2.41
CA VAL A 438 -5.47 -3.67 3.68
C VAL A 438 -4.08 -3.06 3.57
N GLY A 439 -3.94 -1.83 4.04
CA GLY A 439 -2.69 -1.06 4.07
C GLY A 439 -2.35 -0.55 5.47
N HIS A 440 -1.06 -0.33 5.70
CA HIS A 440 -0.54 0.26 6.93
C HIS A 440 -1.27 1.57 7.28
N GLU A 441 -1.41 1.85 8.58
CA GLU A 441 -2.12 3.04 9.12
C GLU A 441 -3.64 3.03 8.85
N GLY A 442 -4.17 1.86 8.53
CA GLY A 442 -5.59 1.58 8.35
C GLY A 442 -6.13 2.00 6.99
N GLN A 443 -5.41 1.72 5.90
CA GLN A 443 -6.00 1.83 4.56
C GLN A 443 -6.85 0.59 4.28
N PHE A 444 -8.06 0.77 3.76
CA PHE A 444 -8.96 -0.33 3.44
C PHE A 444 -9.69 -0.08 2.12
N VAL A 445 -9.75 -1.13 1.29
CA VAL A 445 -10.83 -1.37 0.32
C VAL A 445 -11.49 -2.67 0.73
N SER A 446 -12.72 -2.57 1.22
CA SER A 446 -13.52 -3.69 1.69
C SER A 446 -14.66 -3.93 0.73
N VAL A 447 -14.82 -5.18 0.29
CA VAL A 447 -15.86 -5.60 -0.65
C VAL A 447 -16.73 -6.64 0.04
N VAL A 448 -18.05 -6.45 -0.03
CA VAL A 448 -19.04 -7.36 0.53
C VAL A 448 -19.97 -7.81 -0.61
N PRO A 449 -19.63 -8.91 -1.31
CA PRO A 449 -20.34 -9.32 -2.51
C PRO A 449 -21.84 -9.57 -2.30
N SER A 450 -22.20 -10.18 -1.17
CA SER A 450 -23.60 -10.45 -0.82
C SER A 450 -24.44 -9.20 -0.58
N ARG A 451 -23.84 -8.01 -0.59
CA ARG A 451 -24.51 -6.71 -0.40
C ARG A 451 -24.27 -5.72 -1.54
N ASP A 452 -23.60 -6.12 -2.62
CA ASP A 452 -23.14 -5.22 -3.69
C ASP A 452 -22.43 -3.97 -3.16
N LEU A 453 -21.63 -4.13 -2.09
CA LEU A 453 -21.09 -3.03 -1.31
C LEU A 453 -19.57 -2.98 -1.42
N VAL A 454 -19.04 -1.77 -1.64
CA VAL A 454 -17.62 -1.45 -1.54
C VAL A 454 -17.45 -0.29 -0.55
N VAL A 455 -16.54 -0.44 0.39
CA VAL A 455 -16.23 0.58 1.39
C VAL A 455 -14.73 0.86 1.35
N VAL A 456 -14.38 2.12 1.14
CA VAL A 456 -13.01 2.60 1.16
C VAL A 456 -12.80 3.48 2.38
N ARG A 457 -11.70 3.26 3.09
CA ARG A 457 -11.20 4.18 4.12
C ARG A 457 -9.71 4.38 3.91
N LEU A 458 -9.29 5.64 3.80
CA LEU A 458 -7.88 6.03 3.80
C LEU A 458 -7.59 6.85 5.05
N GLY A 459 -6.48 6.59 5.73
CA GLY A 459 -6.18 7.23 7.00
C GLY A 459 -4.70 7.33 7.34
N LEU A 460 -4.42 7.75 8.57
CA LEU A 460 -3.09 7.85 9.17
C LEU A 460 -3.15 7.41 10.65
N SER A 461 -3.70 6.23 10.92
CA SER A 461 -3.92 5.72 12.28
C SER A 461 -2.60 5.23 12.89
N ARG A 462 -2.10 5.96 13.90
CA ARG A 462 -0.89 5.62 14.65
C ARG A 462 -1.17 5.80 16.16
N PRO A 463 -1.16 4.73 16.98
CA PRO A 463 -0.99 3.33 16.60
C PRO A 463 -2.13 2.83 15.70
N GLU A 464 -1.92 1.74 14.97
CA GLU A 464 -2.95 1.16 14.07
C GLU A 464 -4.23 0.79 14.81
N SER A 465 -4.11 0.34 16.07
CA SER A 465 -5.23 0.03 16.97
C SER A 465 -6.11 1.25 17.31
N ALA A 466 -5.74 2.47 16.91
CA ALA A 466 -6.63 3.63 16.97
C ALA A 466 -7.87 3.46 16.08
N TRP A 467 -7.77 2.62 15.04
CA TRP A 467 -8.84 2.34 14.09
C TRP A 467 -9.36 0.92 14.25
N ASN A 468 -10.69 0.79 14.23
CA ASN A 468 -11.38 -0.50 14.25
C ASN A 468 -12.26 -0.58 13.00
N HIS A 469 -11.76 -1.31 12.00
CA HIS A 469 -12.40 -1.38 10.70
C HIS A 469 -13.61 -2.31 10.70
N GLU A 470 -13.56 -3.42 11.44
CA GLU A 470 -14.68 -4.35 11.52
C GLU A 470 -15.92 -3.67 12.13
N ALA A 471 -15.75 -2.92 13.23
CA ALA A 471 -16.84 -2.18 13.83
C ALA A 471 -17.34 -1.02 12.94
N PHE A 472 -16.47 -0.42 12.12
CA PHE A 472 -16.90 0.56 11.12
C PHE A 472 -17.76 -0.09 10.03
N LEU A 473 -17.29 -1.20 9.44
CA LEU A 473 -18.02 -1.94 8.42
C LEU A 473 -19.37 -2.44 8.93
N ALA A 474 -19.45 -2.96 10.16
CA ALA A 474 -20.71 -3.40 10.74
C ALA A 474 -21.75 -2.27 10.81
N ARG A 475 -21.32 -1.03 11.13
CA ARG A 475 -22.21 0.15 11.16
C ARG A 475 -22.65 0.58 9.77
N VAL A 476 -21.76 0.51 8.77
CA VAL A 476 -22.14 0.74 7.37
C VAL A 476 -23.17 -0.31 6.95
N LEU A 477 -22.92 -1.59 7.22
CA LEU A 477 -23.81 -2.69 6.86
C LEU A 477 -25.20 -2.60 7.52
N ASP A 478 -25.29 -2.04 8.72
CA ASP A 478 -26.57 -1.81 9.42
C ASP A 478 -27.42 -0.70 8.75
N ALA A 479 -26.80 0.12 7.89
CA ALA A 479 -27.48 1.10 7.06
C ALA A 479 -27.87 0.57 5.67
N ILE A 480 -27.31 -0.56 5.24
CA ILE A 480 -27.50 -1.13 3.90
C ILE A 480 -28.47 -2.31 3.99
N PRO A 481 -29.48 -2.40 3.09
CA PRO A 481 -30.41 -3.52 3.10
C PRO A 481 -29.69 -4.84 2.78
N ALA A 482 -30.30 -5.96 3.19
CA ALA A 482 -29.84 -7.27 2.74
C ALA A 482 -30.29 -7.49 1.27
N SER A 483 -29.52 -8.24 0.49
CA SER A 483 -29.94 -8.58 -0.87
C SER A 483 -31.24 -9.40 -0.84
N GLY A 484 -32.29 -8.92 -1.52
CA GLY A 484 -33.58 -9.61 -1.64
C GLY A 484 -34.72 -9.06 -0.77
N THR A 485 -34.49 -8.00 0.00
CA THR A 485 -35.53 -7.12 0.60
C THR A 485 -35.58 -5.80 -0.15
#